data_AF-A0A8E2JKV0-F1
#
_entry.id   AF-A0A8E2JKV0-F1
#
_cell.length_a   1.000
_cell.length_b   1.000
_cell.length_c   1.000
_cell.angle_alpha   90.00
_cell.angle_beta   90.00
_cell.angle_gamma   90.00
#
_symmetry.space_group_name_H-M   'P 1'
#
loop_
_entity.id
_entity.type
_entity.pdbx_description
1 polymer ?
#
loop_
_entity_poly.entity_id
_entity_poly.type
_entity_poly.pdbx_seq_one_letter_code
_entity_poly.pdbx_strand_id
1 'polypeptide(L)'
;DDDPFALLILLRIAHLKHADLPATLTFQQLIHLAVVTDKYNAVGTVKPFLDAHLAPYTDYSTFLLPGHEEWLFVAWTFGLNDHFTTLVKHLIRHCRTDEDNKLVNGEGDVLD
;
A
#
# COMPACT_ATOMS: atom_id res chain seq x y z
N ASP A 1 14.27 8.83 4.65
CA ASP A 1 14.23 9.80 3.53
C ASP A 1 13.07 9.40 2.63
N ASP A 2 12.52 10.32 1.84
CA ASP A 2 11.38 9.99 0.96
C ASP A 2 11.83 9.23 -0.28
N ASP A 3 11.04 8.25 -0.72
CA ASP A 3 11.27 7.58 -1.99
C ASP A 3 11.15 8.61 -3.14
N PRO A 4 12.23 8.85 -3.92
CA PRO A 4 12.22 9.91 -4.93
C PRO A 4 11.18 9.69 -6.03
N PHE A 5 10.85 8.43 -6.33
CA PHE A 5 9.89 8.09 -7.38
C PHE A 5 8.45 8.35 -6.93
N ALA A 6 8.10 7.95 -5.71
CA ALA A 6 6.81 8.26 -5.09
C ALA A 6 6.60 9.77 -4.94
N LEU A 7 7.63 10.49 -4.49
CA LEU A 7 7.57 11.95 -4.40
C LEU A 7 7.41 12.60 -5.77
N LEU A 8 8.08 12.10 -6.80
CA LEU A 8 7.93 12.59 -8.17
C LEU A 8 6.50 12.37 -8.71
N ILE A 9 5.87 11.23 -8.40
CA ILE A 9 4.46 10.98 -8.76
C ILE A 9 3.55 12.02 -8.09
N LEU A 10 3.68 12.21 -6.77
CA LEU A 10 2.90 13.20 -6.03
C LEU A 10 3.06 14.60 -6.65
N LEU A 11 4.29 15.01 -6.94
CA LEU A 11 4.58 16.31 -7.56
C LEU A 11 4.00 16.43 -8.97
N ARG A 12 4.07 15.37 -9.79
CA ARG A 12 3.47 15.38 -11.13
C ARG A 12 1.96 15.58 -11.05
N ILE A 13 1.28 14.93 -10.10
CA ILE A 13 -0.15 15.11 -9.88
C ILE A 13 -0.43 16.55 -9.41
N ALA A 14 0.28 17.03 -8.41
CA ALA A 14 0.10 18.39 -7.87
C ALA A 14 0.36 19.50 -8.91
N HIS A 15 1.27 19.25 -9.85
CA HIS A 15 1.61 20.17 -10.95
C HIS A 15 0.87 19.88 -12.27
N LEU A 16 -0.17 19.05 -12.25
CA LEU A 16 -1.03 18.73 -13.41
C LEU A 16 -0.29 18.09 -14.60
N LYS A 17 0.83 17.43 -14.36
CA LYS A 17 1.64 16.71 -15.36
C LYS A 17 1.19 15.26 -15.53
N HIS A 18 -0.11 15.04 -15.71
CA HIS A 18 -0.69 13.68 -15.72
C HIS A 18 -0.16 12.81 -16.88
N ALA A 19 0.24 13.43 -17.99
CA ALA A 19 0.85 12.74 -19.13
C ALA A 19 2.20 12.09 -18.80
N ASP A 20 2.88 12.56 -17.73
CA ASP A 20 4.17 12.02 -17.29
C ASP A 20 4.01 10.94 -16.21
N LEU A 21 2.79 10.53 -15.86
CA LEU A 21 2.57 9.46 -14.89
C LEU A 21 2.92 8.09 -15.50
N PRO A 22 3.49 7.17 -14.72
CA PRO A 22 3.68 5.80 -15.16
C PRO A 22 2.30 5.17 -15.47
N ALA A 23 2.25 4.27 -16.44
CA ALA A 23 0.99 3.59 -16.79
C ALA A 23 0.55 2.59 -15.69
N THR A 24 1.50 1.96 -15.02
CA THR A 24 1.28 1.01 -13.93
C THR A 24 2.28 1.27 -12.81
N LEU A 25 1.89 0.93 -11.58
CA LEU A 25 2.76 0.96 -10.41
C LEU A 25 2.94 -0.48 -9.91
N THR A 26 4.14 -0.79 -9.45
CA THR A 26 4.39 -2.03 -8.72
C THR A 26 3.80 -1.96 -7.31
N PHE A 27 3.65 -3.11 -6.66
CA PHE A 27 3.19 -3.19 -5.28
C PHE A 27 4.04 -2.31 -4.32
N GLN A 28 5.37 -2.43 -4.41
CA GLN A 28 6.29 -1.60 -3.61
C GLN A 28 6.11 -0.10 -3.88
N GLN A 29 5.91 0.28 -5.15
CA GLN A 29 5.70 1.68 -5.51
C GLN A 29 4.38 2.22 -4.95
N LEU A 30 3.34 1.40 -4.86
CA LEU A 30 2.07 1.78 -4.22
C LEU A 30 2.24 2.00 -2.71
N ILE A 31 3.03 1.15 -2.04
CA ILE A 31 3.37 1.35 -0.62
C ILE A 31 4.13 2.66 -0.43
N HIS A 32 5.21 2.89 -1.19
CA HIS A 32 5.99 4.12 -1.10
C HIS A 32 5.14 5.36 -1.42
N LEU A 33 4.25 5.26 -2.40
CA LEU A 33 3.30 6.33 -2.72
C LEU A 33 2.32 6.57 -1.59
N ALA A 34 1.79 5.53 -0.94
CA ALA A 34 0.96 5.68 0.25
C ALA A 34 1.71 6.40 1.38
N VAL A 35 2.96 6.01 1.67
CA VAL A 35 3.81 6.64 2.71
C VAL A 35 4.00 8.13 2.45
N VAL A 36 4.42 8.49 1.23
CA VAL A 36 4.62 9.91 0.87
C VAL A 36 3.30 10.67 0.88
N THR A 37 2.22 10.06 0.38
CA THR A 37 0.92 10.71 0.31
C THR A 37 0.33 10.98 1.70
N ASP A 38 0.44 10.03 2.63
CA ASP A 38 0.03 10.21 4.02
C ASP A 38 0.89 11.27 4.72
N LYS A 39 2.22 11.17 4.59
CA LYS A 39 3.18 12.11 5.18
C LYS A 39 2.90 13.57 4.81
N TYR A 40 2.56 13.83 3.56
CA TYR A 40 2.28 15.19 3.06
C TYR A 40 0.79 15.55 3.06
N ASN A 41 -0.08 14.73 3.68
CA ASN A 41 -1.53 14.92 3.71
C ASN A 41 -2.13 15.17 2.32
N ALA A 42 -1.68 14.40 1.32
CA ALA A 42 -1.99 14.61 -0.08
C ALA A 42 -2.97 13.55 -0.64
N VAL A 43 -3.66 12.80 0.23
CA VAL A 43 -4.59 11.72 -0.18
C VAL A 43 -5.63 12.23 -1.17
N GLY A 44 -6.25 13.39 -0.89
CA GLY A 44 -7.25 13.99 -1.78
C GLY A 44 -6.70 14.39 -3.15
N THR A 45 -5.40 14.68 -3.25
CA THR A 45 -4.72 15.02 -4.50
C THR A 45 -4.40 13.78 -5.32
N VAL A 46 -3.92 12.71 -4.69
CA VAL A 46 -3.43 11.50 -5.37
C VAL A 46 -4.55 10.52 -5.71
N LYS A 47 -5.52 10.34 -4.80
CA LYS A 47 -6.57 9.32 -4.91
C LYS A 47 -7.32 9.29 -6.25
N PRO A 48 -7.69 10.41 -6.90
CA PRO A 48 -8.40 10.40 -8.18
C PRO A 48 -7.66 9.71 -9.33
N PHE A 49 -6.37 9.45 -9.19
CA PHE A 49 -5.51 8.88 -10.23
C PHE A 49 -5.10 7.44 -9.95
N LEU A 50 -5.56 6.84 -8.84
CA LEU A 50 -5.06 5.55 -8.38
C LEU A 50 -5.85 4.33 -8.83
N ASP A 51 -7.09 4.48 -9.27
CA ASP A 51 -7.97 3.31 -9.55
C ASP A 51 -7.31 2.31 -10.50
N ALA A 52 -6.71 2.77 -11.59
CA ALA A 52 -6.02 1.93 -12.56
C ALA A 52 -4.74 1.28 -12.00
N HIS A 53 -4.06 1.93 -11.05
CA HIS A 53 -2.86 1.40 -10.41
C HIS A 53 -3.18 0.40 -9.30
N LEU A 54 -4.32 0.55 -8.63
CA LEU A 54 -4.76 -0.35 -7.56
C LEU A 54 -5.40 -1.62 -8.12
N ALA A 55 -6.10 -1.55 -9.25
CA ALA A 55 -6.85 -2.66 -9.84
C ALA A 55 -6.10 -4.00 -9.95
N PRO A 56 -4.79 -4.07 -10.28
CA PRO A 56 -4.05 -5.33 -10.31
C PRO A 56 -3.93 -6.03 -8.95
N TYR A 57 -4.09 -5.28 -7.85
CA TYR A 57 -3.87 -5.73 -6.48
C TYR A 57 -5.17 -5.84 -5.68
N THR A 58 -6.33 -5.58 -6.30
CA THR A 58 -7.62 -5.62 -5.61
C THR A 58 -8.21 -7.03 -5.49
N ASP A 59 -7.63 -8.05 -6.11
CA ASP A 59 -8.12 -9.42 -5.96
C ASP A 59 -7.73 -10.01 -4.59
N TYR A 60 -8.68 -10.68 -3.90
CA TYR A 60 -8.43 -11.32 -2.61
C TYR A 60 -7.27 -12.33 -2.67
N SER A 61 -7.11 -13.05 -3.78
CA SER A 61 -6.00 -13.99 -3.97
C SER A 61 -4.65 -13.31 -4.19
N THR A 62 -4.63 -11.97 -4.33
CA THR A 62 -3.41 -11.18 -4.50
C THR A 62 -2.99 -10.55 -3.17
N PHE A 63 -3.85 -9.74 -2.54
CA PHE A 63 -3.44 -8.99 -1.35
C PHE A 63 -3.45 -9.80 -0.04
N LEU A 64 -3.97 -11.04 -0.06
CA LEU A 64 -3.88 -11.98 1.06
C LEU A 64 -2.70 -12.96 0.93
N LEU A 65 -1.88 -12.84 -0.13
CA LEU A 65 -0.66 -13.64 -0.25
C LEU A 65 0.34 -13.26 0.86
N PRO A 66 1.04 -14.23 1.46
CA PRO A 66 2.19 -13.93 2.29
C PRO A 66 3.17 -13.01 1.56
N GLY A 67 3.69 -11.99 2.25
CA GLY A 67 4.55 -10.95 1.69
C GLY A 67 3.82 -9.73 1.11
N HIS A 68 2.48 -9.68 1.16
CA HIS A 68 1.68 -8.52 0.74
C HIS A 68 0.95 -7.83 1.91
N GLU A 69 1.39 -8.07 3.14
CA GLU A 69 0.76 -7.55 4.36
C GLU A 69 0.79 -6.01 4.42
N GLU A 70 1.80 -5.37 3.83
CA GLU A 70 1.91 -3.92 3.67
C GLU A 70 0.77 -3.29 2.83
N TRP A 71 0.01 -4.11 2.08
CA TRP A 71 -1.23 -3.65 1.45
C TRP A 71 -2.21 -3.04 2.45
N LEU A 72 -2.11 -3.45 3.72
CA LEU A 72 -2.89 -2.89 4.81
C LEU A 72 -2.73 -1.37 4.90
N PHE A 73 -1.49 -0.87 4.72
CA PHE A 73 -1.19 0.55 4.79
C PHE A 73 -1.71 1.31 3.56
N VAL A 74 -1.60 0.71 2.37
CA VAL A 74 -2.20 1.25 1.13
C VAL A 74 -3.72 1.35 1.28
N ALA A 75 -4.36 0.29 1.77
CA ALA A 75 -5.79 0.22 1.97
C ALA A 75 -6.29 1.25 3.00
N TRP A 76 -5.56 1.43 4.10
CA TRP A 76 -5.83 2.48 5.08
C TRP A 76 -5.72 3.87 4.46
N THR A 77 -4.59 4.18 3.83
CA THR A 77 -4.26 5.50 3.29
C THR A 77 -5.28 5.98 2.26
N PHE A 78 -5.71 5.09 1.36
CA PHE A 78 -6.63 5.44 0.27
C PHE A 78 -8.10 5.13 0.58
N GLY A 79 -8.41 4.62 1.78
CA GLY A 79 -9.78 4.36 2.24
C GLY A 79 -10.44 3.16 1.55
N LEU A 80 -9.67 2.10 1.26
CA LEU A 80 -10.16 0.82 0.75
C LEU A 80 -10.68 -0.04 1.93
N ASN A 81 -11.79 0.40 2.55
CA ASN A 81 -12.29 -0.14 3.82
C ASN A 81 -12.50 -1.67 3.82
N ASP A 82 -13.00 -2.22 2.71
CA ASP A 82 -13.25 -3.67 2.59
C ASP A 82 -11.95 -4.48 2.56
N HIS A 83 -10.93 -3.98 1.85
CA HIS A 83 -9.60 -4.58 1.78
C HIS A 83 -8.93 -4.52 3.15
N PHE A 84 -8.95 -3.34 3.78
CA PHE A 84 -8.40 -3.14 5.12
C PHE A 84 -9.04 -4.10 6.12
N THR A 85 -10.37 -4.13 6.19
CA THR A 85 -11.11 -4.99 7.13
C THR A 85 -10.81 -6.47 6.89
N THR A 86 -10.73 -6.89 5.63
CA THR A 86 -10.45 -8.28 5.28
C THR A 86 -9.04 -8.68 5.66
N LEU A 87 -8.05 -7.86 5.32
CA LEU A 87 -6.64 -8.13 5.61
C LEU A 87 -6.36 -8.10 7.12
N VAL A 88 -6.92 -7.15 7.89
CA VAL A 88 -6.81 -7.17 9.36
C VAL A 88 -7.37 -8.47 9.95
N LYS A 89 -8.56 -8.91 9.51
CA LYS A 89 -9.16 -10.18 9.99
C LYS A 89 -8.29 -11.38 9.65
N HIS A 90 -7.63 -11.36 8.49
CA HIS A 90 -6.69 -12.39 8.09
C HIS A 90 -5.46 -12.38 9.02
N LEU A 91 -4.80 -11.22 9.16
CA LEU A 91 -3.62 -11.07 10.01
C LEU A 91 -3.88 -11.50 11.46
N ILE A 92 -4.99 -11.08 12.07
CA ILE A 92 -5.37 -11.49 13.45
C ILE A 92 -5.46 -13.01 13.62
N ARG A 93 -5.86 -13.74 12.57
CA ARG A 93 -6.02 -15.21 12.62
C ARG A 93 -4.74 -15.98 12.34
N HIS A 94 -3.80 -15.36 11.63
CA HIS A 94 -2.64 -16.06 11.06
C HIS A 94 -1.30 -15.54 11.55
N CYS A 95 -1.26 -14.37 12.20
CA CYS A 95 -0.06 -13.88 12.84
C CYS A 95 0.18 -14.54 14.20
N ARG A 96 1.45 -14.67 14.55
CA ARG A 96 1.92 -15.18 15.84
C ARG A 96 3.13 -14.38 16.29
N THR A 97 3.59 -14.62 17.52
CA THR A 97 4.89 -14.12 17.98
C THR A 97 5.94 -15.21 17.82
N ASP A 98 7.13 -14.85 17.35
CA ASP A 98 8.29 -15.73 17.33
C ASP A 98 9.02 -15.77 18.70
N GLU A 99 10.16 -16.46 18.76
CA GLU A 99 10.99 -16.58 19.98
C GLU A 99 11.60 -15.24 20.43
N ASP A 100 11.76 -14.29 19.51
CA ASP A 100 12.28 -12.94 19.76
C ASP A 100 11.16 -11.93 20.13
N ASN A 101 9.93 -12.41 20.32
CA ASN A 101 8.71 -11.60 20.54
C ASN A 101 8.37 -10.66 19.37
N LYS A 102 8.80 -10.97 18.15
CA LYS A 102 8.41 -10.24 16.95
C LYS A 102 7.11 -10.79 16.40
N LEU A 103 6.28 -9.90 15.86
CA LEU A 103 5.07 -10.30 15.15
C LEU A 103 5.49 -10.89 13.80
N VAL A 104 5.09 -12.13 13.53
CA VAL A 104 5.37 -12.81 12.27
C VAL A 104 4.07 -13.28 11.61
N ASN A 105 4.08 -13.37 10.27
CA ASN A 105 2.95 -13.85 9.49
C ASN A 105 2.78 -15.40 9.59
N GLY A 106 1.88 -15.96 8.79
CA GLY A 106 1.63 -17.41 8.73
C GLY A 106 2.89 -18.23 8.37
N GLU A 107 3.74 -17.69 7.50
CA GLU A 107 4.97 -18.32 7.04
C GLU A 107 6.17 -18.11 7.99
N GLY A 108 6.06 -17.17 8.93
CA GLY A 108 7.13 -16.83 9.88
C GLY A 108 7.98 -15.63 9.47
N ASP A 109 7.59 -14.89 8.43
CA ASP A 109 8.24 -13.62 8.07
C ASP A 109 7.84 -12.53 9.06
N VAL A 110 8.83 -11.72 9.44
CA VAL A 110 8.63 -10.58 10.36
C VAL A 110 7.79 -9.51 9.67
N LEU A 111 6.77 -9.03 10.38
CA LEU A 111 5.98 -7.86 9.99
C LEU A 111 6.61 -6.62 10.63
N ASP A 112 7.22 -5.76 9.82
CA ASP A 112 7.91 -4.51 10.22
C ASP A 112 7.34 -3.32 9.42
#